data_AF-W2ZRR9-F1
#
_entry.id   AF-W2ZRR9-F1
#
_cell.length_a   1.000
_cell.length_b   1.000
_cell.length_c   1.000
_cell.angle_alpha   90.00
_cell.angle_beta   90.00
_cell.angle_gamma   90.00
#
_symmetry.space_group_name_H-M   'P 1'
#
loop_
_entity.id
_entity.type
_entity.pdbx_description
1 polymer ?
#
loop_
_entity_poly.entity_id
_entity_poly.type
_entity_poly.pdbx_seq_one_letter_code
_entity_poly.pdbx_strand_id
1 'polypeptide(L)'
;MAPKPTLPACGYIVADLGLPVAMVDELLSEAKGRTYEPVFKTVGGDEDDGLRQQLRVSRRSAAIANLRNAICDITACLGPAWNPTVFSFMLSLSGGDEQEPHQDYPNEVIATAAKKKAGRIPASAIFALEEGTILGCSLAASRHEATPRLANFVFLWDTA
;
A
#
# COMPACT_ATOMS: atom_id res chain seq x y z
N MET A 1 -26.24 0.62 17.60
CA MET A 1 -24.97 0.49 16.85
C MET A 1 -25.11 1.33 15.60
N ALA A 2 -24.19 2.26 15.35
CA ALA A 2 -24.14 2.96 14.07
C ALA A 2 -23.86 1.95 12.94
N PRO A 3 -24.44 2.12 11.74
CA PRO A 3 -24.13 1.25 10.61
C PRO A 3 -22.64 1.31 10.30
N LYS A 4 -22.02 0.14 10.08
CA LYS A 4 -20.63 0.06 9.65
C LYS A 4 -20.51 0.79 8.31
N PRO A 5 -19.57 1.74 8.14
CA PRO A 5 -19.42 2.43 6.87
C PRO A 5 -19.13 1.42 5.77
N THR A 6 -19.84 1.55 4.66
CA THR A 6 -19.64 0.74 3.47
C THR A 6 -18.38 1.24 2.78
N LEU A 7 -17.52 0.30 2.36
CA LEU A 7 -16.37 0.63 1.54
C LEU A 7 -16.86 1.27 0.22
N PRO A 8 -16.19 2.32 -0.28
CA PRO A 8 -16.49 2.89 -1.60
C PRO A 8 -16.56 1.84 -2.72
N ALA A 9 -17.49 2.01 -3.65
CA ALA A 9 -17.58 1.12 -4.81
C ALA A 9 -16.36 1.22 -5.74
N CYS A 10 -15.58 2.30 -5.64
CA CYS A 10 -14.37 2.51 -6.44
C CYS A 10 -13.18 1.63 -6.04
N GLY A 11 -13.26 0.88 -4.92
CA GLY A 11 -12.21 -0.06 -4.51
C GLY A 11 -11.01 0.59 -3.79
N TYR A 12 -11.04 1.90 -3.55
CA TYR A 12 -9.96 2.59 -2.84
C TYR A 12 -10.41 3.80 -2.00
N ILE A 13 -9.58 4.19 -1.02
CA ILE A 13 -9.67 5.45 -0.26
C ILE A 13 -8.32 6.15 -0.32
N VAL A 14 -8.32 7.45 -0.61
CA VAL A 14 -7.15 8.31 -0.42
C VAL A 14 -7.30 9.04 0.91
N ALA A 15 -6.27 9.00 1.75
CA ALA A 15 -6.26 9.68 3.04
C ALA A 15 -4.91 10.38 3.27
N ASP A 16 -4.94 11.39 4.14
CA ASP A 16 -3.72 11.95 4.73
C ASP A 16 -3.52 11.27 6.09
N LEU A 17 -2.38 10.60 6.28
CA LEU A 17 -2.04 9.95 7.55
C LEU A 17 -1.68 10.95 8.66
N GLY A 18 -1.47 12.22 8.34
CA GLY A 18 -1.07 13.25 9.30
C GLY A 18 0.27 12.96 9.97
N LEU A 19 1.16 12.22 9.29
CA LEU A 19 2.46 11.87 9.85
C LEU A 19 3.35 13.11 9.99
N PRO A 20 4.04 13.28 11.13
CA PRO A 20 5.04 14.32 11.27
C PRO A 20 6.14 14.18 10.20
N VAL A 21 6.60 15.30 9.64
CA VAL A 21 7.68 15.32 8.63
C VAL A 21 8.91 14.54 9.10
N ALA A 22 9.31 14.70 10.37
CA ALA A 22 10.44 13.96 10.95
C ALA A 22 10.26 12.42 10.87
N MET A 23 9.03 11.92 10.99
CA MET A 23 8.76 10.48 10.85
C MET A 23 8.84 10.03 9.39
N VAL A 24 8.39 10.87 8.45
CA VAL A 24 8.54 10.60 7.01
C VAL A 24 10.03 10.56 6.64
N ASP A 25 10.83 11.48 7.18
CA ASP A 25 12.29 11.50 7.00
C ASP A 25 12.96 10.25 7.60
N GLU A 26 12.53 9.79 8.77
CA GLU A 26 13.00 8.53 9.37
C GLU A 26 12.67 7.32 8.49
N LEU A 27 11.43 7.23 7.99
CA LEU A 27 11.01 6.15 7.08
C LEU A 27 11.82 6.18 5.78
N LEU A 28 12.06 7.37 5.21
CA LEU A 28 12.84 7.54 3.99
C LEU A 28 14.32 7.21 4.21
N SER A 29 14.90 7.65 5.33
CA SER A 29 16.28 7.31 5.70
C SER A 29 16.44 5.81 5.91
N GLU A 30 15.47 5.16 6.56
CA GLU A 30 15.45 3.71 6.72
C GLU A 30 15.35 3.01 5.36
N ALA A 31 14.47 3.48 4.47
CA ALA A 31 14.31 2.93 3.12
C ALA A 31 15.63 3.02 2.32
N LYS A 32 16.33 4.16 2.38
CA LYS A 32 17.62 4.38 1.68
C LYS A 32 18.76 3.53 2.21
N GLY A 33 18.73 3.17 3.50
CA GLY A 33 19.78 2.38 4.15
C GLY A 33 19.66 0.88 3.97
N ARG A 34 18.68 0.40 3.20
CA ARG A 34 18.37 -1.03 3.07
C ARG A 34 18.70 -1.57 1.67
N THR A 35 18.89 -2.88 1.59
CA THR A 35 19.12 -3.62 0.34
C THR A 35 17.81 -4.15 -0.21
N TYR A 36 17.56 -3.96 -1.49
CA TYR A 36 16.35 -4.38 -2.18
C TYR A 36 16.63 -5.52 -3.15
N GLU A 37 15.59 -6.31 -3.42
CA GLU A 37 15.61 -7.35 -4.44
C GLU A 37 14.66 -6.95 -5.58
N PRO A 38 14.97 -7.30 -6.85
CA PRO A 38 14.04 -7.13 -7.96
C PRO A 38 12.67 -7.78 -7.66
N VAL A 39 11.60 -7.17 -8.17
CA VAL A 39 10.27 -7.78 -8.14
C VAL A 39 9.96 -8.43 -9.47
N PHE A 40 9.08 -9.43 -9.48
CA PHE A 40 8.57 -9.98 -10.73
C PHE A 40 7.82 -8.92 -11.54
N LYS A 41 8.03 -8.94 -12.85
CA LYS A 41 7.42 -8.04 -13.83
C LYS A 41 5.89 -8.15 -13.83
N THR A 42 5.38 -9.37 -13.62
CA THR A 42 3.95 -9.67 -13.48
C THR A 42 3.69 -10.43 -12.18
N VAL A 43 2.50 -10.27 -11.58
CA VAL A 43 2.10 -11.01 -10.38
C VAL A 43 2.14 -12.52 -10.68
N GLY A 44 3.07 -13.24 -10.04
CA GLY A 44 3.30 -14.67 -10.28
C GLY A 44 4.05 -15.02 -11.56
N GLY A 45 4.71 -14.04 -12.21
CA GLY A 45 5.57 -14.29 -13.36
C GLY A 45 6.98 -14.75 -12.98
N ASP A 46 7.66 -15.38 -13.94
CA ASP A 46 9.05 -15.86 -13.78
C ASP A 46 10.10 -14.81 -14.22
N GLU A 47 9.66 -13.71 -14.84
CA GLU A 47 10.55 -12.64 -15.31
C GLU A 47 10.68 -11.55 -14.24
N ASP A 48 11.91 -11.31 -13.77
CA ASP A 48 12.22 -10.20 -12.87
C ASP A 48 12.22 -8.85 -13.61
N ASP A 49 11.67 -7.83 -12.97
CA ASP A 49 11.82 -6.43 -13.32
C ASP A 49 12.93 -5.82 -12.48
N GLY A 50 14.12 -5.62 -13.06
CA GLY A 50 15.26 -5.03 -12.36
C GLY A 50 15.08 -3.55 -12.00
N LEU A 51 14.10 -2.85 -12.60
CA LEU A 51 13.80 -1.43 -12.38
C LEU A 51 12.77 -1.23 -11.27
N ARG A 52 12.07 -2.29 -10.85
CA ARG A 52 11.19 -2.29 -9.69
C ARG A 52 11.77 -3.22 -8.64
N GLN A 53 11.99 -2.71 -7.45
CA GLN A 53 12.61 -3.47 -6.37
C GLN A 53 11.77 -3.38 -5.11
N GLN A 54 11.81 -4.44 -4.31
CA GLN A 54 11.08 -4.52 -3.06
C GLN A 54 11.98 -5.05 -1.96
N LEU A 55 11.70 -4.59 -0.75
CA LEU A 55 12.22 -5.17 0.45
C LEU A 55 11.09 -5.47 1.42
N ARG A 56 10.97 -6.74 1.82
CA ARG A 56 10.07 -7.14 2.91
C ARG A 56 10.69 -6.79 4.25
N VAL A 57 9.95 -6.07 5.08
CA VAL A 57 10.38 -5.72 6.44
C VAL A 57 10.22 -6.95 7.36
N SER A 58 11.34 -7.56 7.73
CA SER A 58 11.38 -8.72 8.65
C SER A 58 11.37 -8.31 10.12
N ARG A 59 11.95 -7.15 10.45
CA ARG A 59 11.96 -6.56 11.80
C ARG A 59 11.48 -5.11 11.71
N ARG A 60 10.40 -4.81 12.45
CA ARG A 60 9.79 -3.48 12.49
C ARG A 60 10.65 -2.52 13.32
N SER A 61 11.02 -1.39 12.73
CA SER A 61 11.59 -0.24 13.43
C SER A 61 10.51 0.53 14.21
N ALA A 62 10.92 1.53 14.98
CA ALA A 62 9.99 2.47 15.61
C ALA A 62 9.18 3.26 14.56
N ALA A 63 9.83 3.69 13.48
CA ALA A 63 9.17 4.40 12.39
C ALA A 63 8.06 3.56 11.72
N ILE A 64 8.34 2.28 11.43
CA ILE A 64 7.33 1.34 10.90
C ILE A 64 6.21 1.07 11.92
N ALA A 65 6.52 1.00 13.21
CA ALA A 65 5.50 0.84 14.25
C ALA A 65 4.57 2.06 14.33
N ASN A 66 5.12 3.27 14.19
CA ASN A 66 4.34 4.50 14.17
C ASN A 66 3.48 4.62 12.91
N LEU A 67 4.03 4.29 11.73
CA LEU A 67 3.28 4.18 10.49
C LEU A 67 2.09 3.22 10.64
N ARG A 68 2.30 2.04 11.23
CA ARG A 68 1.23 1.10 11.53
C ARG A 68 0.13 1.72 12.38
N ASN A 69 0.50 2.44 13.44
CA ASN A 69 -0.48 3.05 14.33
C ASN A 69 -1.32 4.11 13.60
N ALA A 70 -0.70 4.97 12.80
CA ALA A 70 -1.42 5.95 11.98
C ALA A 70 -2.39 5.29 10.99
N ILE A 71 -1.98 4.19 10.35
CA ILE A 71 -2.87 3.41 9.47
C ILE A 71 -4.05 2.83 10.28
N CYS A 72 -3.79 2.27 11.46
CA CYS A 72 -4.85 1.76 12.34
C CYS A 72 -5.82 2.87 12.76
N ASP A 73 -5.33 4.07 13.08
CA ASP A 73 -6.17 5.19 13.51
C ASP A 73 -7.13 5.63 12.40
N ILE A 74 -6.66 5.71 11.16
CA ILE A 74 -7.51 6.05 10.01
C ILE A 74 -8.48 4.93 9.65
N THR A 75 -8.04 3.67 9.72
CA THR A 75 -8.87 2.52 9.38
C THR A 75 -9.82 2.09 10.51
N ALA A 76 -9.69 2.68 11.70
CA ALA A 76 -10.56 2.41 12.85
C ALA A 76 -12.04 2.68 12.52
N CYS A 77 -12.33 3.69 11.70
CA CYS A 77 -13.69 3.99 11.25
C CYS A 77 -14.26 2.90 10.32
N LEU A 78 -13.41 2.23 9.53
CA LEU A 78 -13.77 1.11 8.65
C LEU A 78 -13.97 -0.19 9.44
N GLY A 79 -13.36 -0.29 10.62
CA GLY A 79 -13.57 -1.34 11.60
C GLY A 79 -12.28 -1.81 12.28
N PRO A 80 -12.37 -2.31 13.52
CA PRO A 80 -11.19 -2.63 14.35
C PRO A 80 -10.36 -3.82 13.85
N ALA A 81 -10.84 -4.54 12.83
CA ALA A 81 -10.16 -5.70 12.26
C ALA A 81 -9.15 -5.33 11.15
N TRP A 82 -9.14 -4.07 10.71
CA TRP A 82 -8.14 -3.56 9.76
C TRP A 82 -6.83 -3.33 10.50
N ASN A 83 -5.90 -4.28 10.35
CA ASN A 83 -4.60 -4.24 11.02
C ASN A 83 -3.53 -4.70 10.03
N PRO A 84 -2.62 -3.83 9.59
CA PRO A 84 -1.53 -4.21 8.70
C PRO A 84 -0.60 -5.21 9.38
N THR A 85 -0.37 -6.34 8.72
CA THR A 85 0.49 -7.43 9.22
C THR A 85 1.78 -7.57 8.45
N VAL A 86 1.86 -6.99 7.26
CA VAL A 86 2.99 -7.13 6.33
C VAL A 86 3.38 -5.74 5.86
N PHE A 87 4.69 -5.45 5.88
CA PHE A 87 5.25 -4.18 5.47
C PHE A 87 6.35 -4.43 4.44
N SER A 88 6.39 -3.60 3.41
CA SER A 88 7.43 -3.59 2.40
C SER A 88 7.80 -2.17 2.05
N PHE A 89 9.08 -1.95 1.76
CA PHE A 89 9.50 -0.79 0.96
C PHE A 89 9.51 -1.19 -0.51
N MET A 90 9.10 -0.27 -1.37
CA MET A 90 9.14 -0.42 -2.83
C MET A 90 10.00 0.70 -3.39
N LEU A 91 10.87 0.37 -4.34
CA LEU A 91 11.78 1.27 -5.01
C LEU A 91 11.56 1.14 -6.51
N SER A 92 11.25 2.25 -7.17
CA SER A 92 11.19 2.34 -8.63
C SER A 92 12.38 3.12 -9.13
N LEU A 93 13.15 2.52 -10.03
CA LEU A 93 14.31 3.14 -10.67
C LEU A 93 13.87 3.89 -11.92
N SER A 94 14.65 4.91 -12.30
CA SER A 94 14.41 5.67 -13.52
C SER A 94 14.48 4.77 -14.77
N GLY A 95 13.58 5.00 -15.71
CA GLY A 95 13.53 4.26 -16.98
C GLY A 95 12.65 3.01 -16.95
N GLY A 96 11.94 2.75 -15.85
CA GLY A 96 10.90 1.72 -15.79
C GLY A 96 9.65 2.09 -16.60
N ASP A 97 9.03 1.08 -17.21
CA ASP A 97 7.75 1.22 -17.90
C ASP A 97 6.57 1.27 -16.91
N GLU A 98 5.46 1.87 -17.34
CA GLU A 98 4.19 1.82 -16.60
C GLU A 98 3.78 0.36 -16.36
N GLN A 99 3.34 0.05 -15.14
CA GLN A 99 2.84 -1.30 -14.85
C GLN A 99 1.50 -1.51 -15.56
N GLU A 100 1.34 -2.66 -16.21
CA GLU A 100 0.04 -3.09 -16.69
C GLU A 100 -0.96 -3.17 -15.51
N PRO A 101 -2.25 -2.87 -15.73
CA PRO A 101 -3.28 -3.01 -14.71
C PRO A 101 -3.28 -4.42 -14.09
N HIS A 102 -3.19 -4.50 -12.76
CA HIS A 102 -3.18 -5.77 -12.01
C HIS A 102 -3.82 -5.62 -10.63
N GLN A 103 -4.08 -6.77 -9.99
CA GLN A 103 -4.52 -6.86 -8.60
C GLN A 103 -3.32 -7.15 -7.69
N ASP A 104 -3.39 -6.69 -6.45
CA ASP A 104 -2.35 -6.99 -5.45
C ASP A 104 -2.43 -8.45 -4.99
N TYR A 105 -3.64 -9.01 -4.98
CA TYR A 105 -3.90 -10.36 -4.52
C TYR A 105 -4.44 -11.23 -5.65
N PRO A 106 -3.92 -12.47 -5.80
CA PRO A 106 -4.50 -13.40 -6.75
C PRO A 106 -5.89 -13.85 -6.28
N ASN A 107 -6.73 -14.27 -7.22
CA ASN A 107 -8.12 -14.65 -6.97
C ASN A 107 -8.28 -15.71 -5.88
N GLU A 108 -7.34 -16.65 -5.74
CA GLU A 108 -7.41 -17.65 -4.66
C GLU A 108 -7.25 -17.04 -3.26
N VAL A 109 -6.45 -15.98 -3.13
CA VAL A 109 -6.26 -15.26 -1.85
C VAL A 109 -7.53 -14.49 -1.51
N ILE A 110 -8.12 -13.80 -2.49
CA ILE A 110 -9.39 -13.07 -2.34
C ILE A 110 -10.50 -14.04 -1.93
N ALA A 111 -10.65 -15.16 -2.65
CA ALA A 111 -11.66 -16.19 -2.35
C ALA A 111 -11.44 -16.82 -0.98
N THR A 112 -10.19 -17.03 -0.56
CA THR A 112 -9.86 -17.58 0.77
C THR A 112 -10.20 -16.60 1.88
N ALA A 113 -9.93 -15.31 1.69
CA ALA A 113 -10.28 -14.26 2.64
C ALA A 113 -11.80 -14.18 2.83
N ALA A 114 -12.56 -14.21 1.74
CA ALA A 114 -14.02 -14.19 1.76
C ALA A 114 -14.63 -15.39 2.50
N LYS A 115 -14.05 -16.60 2.33
CA LYS A 115 -14.50 -17.83 3.00
C LYS A 115 -14.22 -17.87 4.50
N LYS A 116 -13.07 -17.34 4.95
CA LYS A 116 -12.64 -17.44 6.37
C LYS A 116 -13.49 -16.60 7.31
N LYS A 117 -13.93 -15.42 6.86
CA LYS A 117 -14.88 -14.56 7.57
C LYS A 117 -15.66 -13.76 6.54
N ALA A 118 -16.99 -13.92 6.54
CA ALA A 118 -17.87 -13.13 5.68
C ALA A 118 -17.54 -11.63 5.81
N GLY A 119 -17.19 -10.99 4.69
CA GLY A 119 -16.87 -9.57 4.62
C GLY A 119 -15.43 -9.16 4.99
N ARG A 120 -14.47 -10.10 5.09
CA ARG A 120 -13.04 -9.75 5.08
C ARG A 120 -12.49 -9.75 3.66
N ILE A 121 -11.96 -8.61 3.26
CA ILE A 121 -11.33 -8.38 1.95
C ILE A 121 -9.84 -8.11 2.22
N PRO A 122 -8.91 -8.74 1.48
CA PRO A 122 -7.51 -8.39 1.57
C PRO A 122 -7.32 -6.97 1.01
N ALA A 123 -6.41 -6.20 1.62
CA ALA A 123 -6.20 -4.82 1.23
C ALA A 123 -4.74 -4.42 1.43
N SER A 124 -4.28 -3.55 0.54
CA SER A 124 -2.97 -2.93 0.59
C SER A 124 -3.09 -1.47 1.00
N ALA A 125 -2.00 -0.99 1.57
CA ALA A 125 -1.84 0.37 2.03
C ALA A 125 -0.54 0.89 1.40
N ILE A 126 -0.65 1.84 0.48
CA ILE A 126 0.49 2.44 -0.21
C ILE A 126 0.71 3.84 0.34
N PHE A 127 1.92 4.11 0.81
CA PHE A 127 2.34 5.41 1.33
C PHE A 127 3.54 5.91 0.54
N ALA A 128 3.39 7.05 -0.14
CA ALA A 128 4.48 7.66 -0.92
C ALA A 128 5.48 8.35 0.01
N LEU A 129 6.74 7.90 0.02
CA LEU A 129 7.80 8.48 0.85
C LEU A 129 8.52 9.66 0.18
N GLU A 130 8.60 9.67 -1.14
CA GLU A 130 9.29 10.72 -1.90
C GLU A 130 8.29 11.63 -2.62
N GLU A 131 8.62 12.92 -2.66
CA GLU A 131 7.88 13.92 -3.38
C GLU A 131 7.85 13.60 -4.89
N GLY A 132 6.72 13.88 -5.54
CA GLY A 132 6.55 13.61 -6.98
C GLY A 132 6.33 12.14 -7.33
N THR A 133 6.21 11.24 -6.33
CA THR A 133 5.78 9.86 -6.56
C THR A 133 4.37 9.86 -7.16
N ILE A 134 4.23 9.26 -8.34
CA ILE A 134 2.94 9.10 -9.01
C ILE A 134 2.41 7.71 -8.70
N LEU A 135 1.21 7.65 -8.11
CA LEU A 135 0.50 6.40 -7.87
C LEU A 135 -0.64 6.27 -8.89
N GLY A 136 -0.55 5.25 -9.74
CA GLY A 136 -1.65 4.86 -10.62
C GLY A 136 -2.60 3.91 -9.89
N CYS A 137 -3.91 4.21 -9.90
CA CYS A 137 -4.95 3.28 -9.46
C CYS A 137 -5.95 3.08 -10.58
N SER A 138 -6.15 1.83 -11.00
CA SER A 138 -7.08 1.49 -12.08
C SER A 138 -8.13 0.49 -11.61
N LEU A 139 -9.31 1.01 -11.25
CA LEU A 139 -10.57 0.27 -11.43
C LEU A 139 -11.51 0.96 -12.44
N ALA A 140 -11.26 2.25 -12.71
CA ALA A 140 -11.59 2.97 -13.94
C ALA A 140 -10.86 4.33 -13.86
N ALA A 141 -9.72 4.45 -14.56
CA ALA A 141 -8.97 5.69 -14.82
C ALA A 141 -9.05 6.82 -13.76
N SER A 142 -8.24 6.75 -12.70
CA SER A 142 -7.87 7.94 -11.92
C SER A 142 -6.36 7.94 -11.64
N ARG A 143 -5.62 8.84 -12.32
CA ARG A 143 -4.24 9.18 -11.96
C ARG A 143 -4.30 10.19 -10.82
N HIS A 144 -3.67 9.88 -9.69
CA HIS A 144 -3.52 10.82 -8.58
C HIS A 144 -2.05 11.22 -8.45
N GLU A 145 -1.75 12.48 -8.73
CA GLU A 145 -0.43 13.07 -8.48
C GLU A 145 -0.29 13.40 -6.98
N ALA A 146 0.85 13.03 -6.38
CA ALA A 146 1.12 13.35 -4.98
C ALA A 146 1.52 14.82 -4.82
N THR A 147 0.82 15.56 -3.96
CA THR A 147 1.13 16.96 -3.63
C THR A 147 2.36 17.09 -2.71
N PRO A 148 3.09 18.21 -2.80
CA PRO A 148 4.53 18.29 -2.50
C PRO A 148 4.94 18.19 -1.02
N ARG A 149 4.01 18.12 -0.07
CA ARG A 149 4.32 18.02 1.38
C ARG A 149 3.35 17.18 2.20
N LEU A 150 2.36 16.57 1.55
CA LEU A 150 1.37 15.69 2.21
C LEU A 150 1.45 14.37 1.48
N ALA A 151 2.14 13.42 2.10
CA ALA A 151 2.31 12.08 1.56
C ALA A 151 0.94 11.43 1.39
N ASN A 152 0.53 11.26 0.14
CA ASN A 152 -0.74 10.62 -0.18
C ASN A 152 -0.67 9.14 0.24
N PHE A 153 -1.68 8.72 1.00
CA PHE A 153 -1.91 7.33 1.37
C PHE A 153 -3.07 6.77 0.56
N VAL A 154 -2.88 5.64 -0.11
CA VAL A 154 -3.93 4.94 -0.84
C VAL A 154 -4.18 3.60 -0.17
N PHE A 155 -5.42 3.39 0.27
CA PHE A 155 -5.91 2.10 0.72
C PHE A 155 -6.64 1.43 -0.43
N LEU A 156 -6.15 0.28 -0.89
CA LEU A 156 -6.69 -0.50 -2.01
C LEU A 156 -7.28 -1.80 -1.47
N TRP A 157 -8.49 -2.16 -1.87
CA TRP A 157 -9.02 -3.49 -1.60
C TRP A 157 -9.56 -4.12 -2.87
N ASP A 158 -9.21 -5.38 -3.08
CA ASP A 158 -9.69 -6.13 -4.23
C ASP A 158 -11.13 -6.56 -3.96
N THR A 159 -12.08 -5.92 -4.64
CA THR A 159 -13.49 -6.30 -4.56
C THR A 159 -13.67 -7.68 -5.20
N ALA A 160 -14.29 -8.60 -4.45
CA ALA A 160 -14.69 -9.92 -4.94
C ALA A 160 -15.83 -9.84 -5.97
#